data_AF-A0A7M3Y6G0-F1
#
_entry.id   AF-A0A7M3Y6G0-F1
#
_cell.length_a   1.000
_cell.length_b   1.000
_cell.length_c   1.000
_cell.angle_alpha   90.00
_cell.angle_beta   90.00
_cell.angle_gamma   90.00
#
_symmetry.space_group_name_H-M   'P 1'
#
loop_
_entity.id
_entity.type
_entity.pdbx_description
1 polymer ?
#
loop_
_entity_poly.entity_id
_entity_poly.type
_entity_poly.pdbx_seq_one_letter_code
_entity_poly.pdbx_strand_id
1 'polypeptide(L)'
;MRMLQLDLRLAKPMRTLLALVLTAMLLAPSAALAESESVWSVARNQERAGTFGGLTLHLDGNDSTVSMEYENLPKIIETYTATWCTNCVASEGAMSEAVEDFDVVQILYHRHWYEIEDPFGSNSTEERWVSLYGESSENEVGLERAAPTSVIDGARMHTGSTPTGESLISDYDLSLSVGNLAWFMGGEIQFSVNVIADVSTFSWSFDNLAFACADECPTQKTTAWLMFVEDSANFEDGSNGLDDYRHVLHESIMLEGSNSSLTTDVPVAWDGDDMTAILLIDWEIESSESGFELPGVGIATFLSLLVAVPLARAIRED
;
A
#
# COMPACT_ATOMS: atom_id res chain seq x y z
N MET A 1 -30.11 12.56 69.06
CA MET A 1 -29.94 13.34 67.81
C MET A 1 -28.51 13.85 67.71
N ARG A 2 -27.54 12.95 67.50
CA ARG A 2 -26.10 13.28 67.48
C ARG A 2 -25.27 12.28 66.65
N MET A 3 -25.86 11.77 65.57
CA MET A 3 -25.23 10.77 64.68
C MET A 3 -25.23 11.15 63.20
N LEU A 4 -25.80 12.29 62.80
CA LEU A 4 -25.95 12.70 61.39
C LEU A 4 -25.00 13.84 60.96
N GLN A 5 -24.06 14.26 61.81
CA GLN A 5 -23.10 15.34 61.49
C GLN A 5 -21.68 14.85 61.17
N LEU A 6 -21.38 13.56 61.32
CA LEU A 6 -20.04 13.03 61.05
C LEU A 6 -19.82 12.69 59.56
N ASP A 7 -20.88 12.29 58.83
CA ASP A 7 -20.76 11.85 57.43
C ASP A 7 -20.61 13.01 56.43
N LEU A 8 -21.01 14.24 56.78
CA LEU A 8 -20.88 15.39 55.88
C LEU A 8 -19.49 16.04 55.88
N ARG A 9 -18.63 15.73 56.86
CA ARG A 9 -17.30 16.36 56.99
C ARG A 9 -16.20 15.64 56.22
N LEU A 10 -16.40 14.38 55.83
CA LEU A 10 -15.46 13.62 54.98
C LEU A 10 -15.74 13.76 53.48
N ALA A 11 -16.97 14.07 53.07
CA ALA A 11 -17.35 14.14 51.65
C ALA A 11 -16.71 15.33 50.91
N LYS A 12 -16.47 16.45 51.60
CA LYS A 12 -15.88 17.67 51.02
C LYS A 12 -14.40 17.50 50.64
N PRO A 13 -13.50 17.03 51.52
CA PRO A 13 -12.10 16.82 51.15
C PRO A 13 -11.93 15.70 50.12
N MET A 14 -12.79 14.68 50.13
CA MET A 14 -12.73 13.58 49.17
C MET A 14 -13.12 14.02 47.75
N ARG A 15 -14.07 14.96 47.60
CA ARG A 15 -14.41 15.58 46.31
C ARG A 15 -13.31 16.50 45.79
N THR A 16 -12.65 17.25 46.68
CA THR A 16 -11.52 18.12 46.29
C THR A 16 -10.29 17.31 45.90
N LEU A 17 -10.03 16.20 46.60
CA LEU A 17 -8.96 15.26 46.26
C LEU A 17 -9.23 14.56 44.92
N LEU A 18 -10.47 14.11 44.69
CA LEU A 18 -10.87 13.50 43.42
C LEU A 18 -10.74 14.48 42.24
N ALA A 19 -11.15 15.73 42.44
CA ALA A 19 -10.98 16.78 41.44
C ALA A 19 -9.50 17.05 41.15
N LEU A 20 -8.65 17.19 42.18
CA LEU A 20 -7.20 17.38 42.01
C LEU A 20 -6.52 16.20 41.32
N VAL A 21 -6.92 14.96 41.62
CA VAL A 21 -6.40 13.75 40.97
C VAL A 21 -6.82 13.69 39.50
N LEU A 22 -8.09 14.00 39.19
CA LEU A 22 -8.58 14.07 37.80
C LEU A 22 -7.90 15.19 37.01
N THR A 23 -7.70 16.37 37.62
CA THR A 23 -6.97 17.48 37.00
C THR A 23 -5.48 17.14 36.82
N ALA A 24 -4.87 16.41 37.76
CA ALA A 24 -3.49 15.91 37.62
C ALA A 24 -3.36 14.78 36.60
N MET A 25 -4.39 13.96 36.36
CA MET A 25 -4.44 12.99 35.27
C MET A 25 -4.65 13.68 33.90
N LEU A 26 -5.40 14.78 33.86
CA LEU A 26 -5.60 15.60 32.65
C LEU A 26 -4.40 16.50 32.33
N LEU A 27 -3.60 16.86 33.34
CA LEU A 27 -2.35 17.64 33.22
C LEU A 27 -1.10 16.75 33.27
N ALA A 28 -1.26 15.43 33.43
CA ALA A 28 -0.16 14.53 33.17
C ALA A 28 0.22 14.81 31.71
N PRO A 29 1.50 15.12 31.42
CA PRO A 29 1.92 15.17 30.04
C PRO A 29 1.50 13.81 29.49
N SER A 30 0.58 13.80 28.51
CA SER A 30 0.65 12.77 27.50
C SER A 30 2.10 12.87 27.07
N ALA A 31 2.94 11.94 27.54
CA ALA A 31 4.12 11.59 26.80
C ALA A 31 3.52 11.33 25.42
N ALA A 32 3.67 12.33 24.56
CA ALA A 32 3.31 12.21 23.17
C ALA A 32 3.89 10.86 22.79
N LEU A 33 3.03 9.99 22.25
CA LEU A 33 3.49 8.91 21.41
C LEU A 33 4.60 9.55 20.57
N ALA A 34 5.85 9.20 20.84
CA ALA A 34 6.86 9.40 19.83
C ALA A 34 6.25 8.70 18.64
N GLU A 35 5.99 9.42 17.55
CA GLU A 35 5.64 8.77 16.29
C GLU A 35 6.72 7.71 16.11
N SER A 36 6.36 6.44 16.27
CA SER A 36 7.29 5.40 15.86
C SER A 36 7.46 5.65 14.38
N GLU A 37 8.69 5.89 13.95
CA GLU A 37 8.98 5.96 12.53
C GLU A 37 8.32 4.75 11.85
N SER A 38 7.57 5.02 10.77
CA SER A 38 6.93 3.97 9.99
C SER A 38 7.98 2.95 9.56
N VAL A 39 7.64 1.66 9.50
CA VAL A 39 8.56 0.62 9.00
C VAL A 39 8.71 0.63 7.48
N TRP A 40 7.94 1.49 6.80
CA TRP A 40 7.98 1.74 5.35
C TRP A 40 8.01 3.24 5.04
N SER A 41 8.49 3.56 3.85
CA SER A 41 8.44 4.89 3.25
C SER A 41 7.24 5.01 2.30
N VAL A 42 6.81 6.24 2.01
CA VAL A 42 5.68 6.49 1.07
C VAL A 42 6.13 6.19 -0.36
N ALA A 43 5.46 5.26 -1.04
CA ALA A 43 5.96 4.73 -2.31
C ALA A 43 5.86 5.68 -3.51
N ARG A 44 4.85 6.55 -3.57
CA ARG A 44 4.55 7.39 -4.75
C ARG A 44 4.79 8.90 -4.51
N ASN A 45 5.62 9.26 -3.54
CA ASN A 45 5.86 10.64 -3.08
C ASN A 45 4.57 11.40 -2.68
N GLN A 46 3.47 10.66 -2.48
CA GLN A 46 2.17 11.15 -2.02
C GLN A 46 1.49 10.04 -1.21
N GLU A 47 0.87 10.39 -0.07
CA GLU A 47 0.25 9.41 0.83
C GLU A 47 -1.07 8.84 0.29
N ARG A 48 -1.75 9.58 -0.59
CA ARG A 48 -3.09 9.26 -1.09
C ARG A 48 -3.06 8.66 -2.49
N ALA A 49 -2.20 7.68 -2.67
CA ALA A 49 -2.09 6.90 -3.91
C ALA A 49 -1.65 5.47 -3.63
N GLY A 50 -1.92 4.58 -4.58
CA GLY A 50 -1.53 3.18 -4.51
C GLY A 50 -2.02 2.37 -5.70
N THR A 51 -2.09 1.07 -5.52
CA THR A 51 -2.49 0.09 -6.53
C THR A 51 -3.40 -0.96 -5.91
N PHE A 52 -4.44 -1.37 -6.63
CA PHE A 52 -5.26 -2.54 -6.33
C PHE A 52 -5.49 -3.35 -7.62
N GLY A 53 -6.21 -4.46 -7.53
CA GLY A 53 -6.49 -5.33 -8.66
C GLY A 53 -5.88 -6.70 -8.40
N GLY A 54 -5.00 -7.15 -9.30
CA GLY A 54 -4.38 -8.47 -9.21
C GLY A 54 -5.23 -9.58 -9.83
N LEU A 55 -6.23 -9.22 -10.66
CA LEU A 55 -7.00 -10.21 -11.41
C LEU A 55 -6.05 -10.88 -12.40
N THR A 56 -5.84 -12.18 -12.22
CA THR A 56 -4.82 -12.95 -12.94
C THR A 56 -5.49 -13.94 -13.91
N LEU A 57 -5.02 -13.96 -15.15
CA LEU A 57 -5.42 -14.91 -16.19
C LEU A 57 -4.17 -15.70 -16.63
N HIS A 58 -4.24 -17.03 -16.57
CA HIS A 58 -3.22 -17.87 -17.20
C HIS A 58 -3.40 -17.84 -18.72
N LEU A 59 -2.31 -17.66 -19.47
CA LEU A 59 -2.33 -17.52 -20.92
C LEU A 59 -1.92 -18.83 -21.59
N ASP A 60 -2.86 -19.77 -21.68
CA ASP A 60 -2.68 -21.10 -22.29
C ASP A 60 -3.17 -21.17 -23.75
N GLY A 61 -3.39 -20.00 -24.37
CA GLY A 61 -3.94 -19.86 -25.72
C GLY A 61 -5.46 -20.01 -25.82
N ASN A 62 -6.18 -20.11 -24.70
CA ASN A 62 -7.64 -20.19 -24.68
C ASN A 62 -8.30 -18.90 -24.17
N ASP A 63 -9.60 -18.78 -24.43
CA ASP A 63 -10.44 -17.74 -23.82
C ASP A 63 -10.51 -17.95 -22.30
N SER A 64 -10.36 -16.87 -21.54
CA SER A 64 -10.46 -16.90 -20.08
C SER A 64 -11.09 -15.62 -19.53
N THR A 65 -11.76 -15.73 -18.40
CA THR A 65 -12.41 -14.60 -17.72
C THR A 65 -12.35 -14.80 -16.22
N VAL A 66 -12.15 -13.70 -15.49
CA VAL A 66 -12.16 -13.64 -14.04
C VAL A 66 -12.89 -12.38 -13.61
N SER A 67 -13.68 -12.49 -12.55
CA SER A 67 -14.26 -11.33 -11.87
C SER A 67 -14.07 -11.44 -10.37
N MET A 68 -13.92 -10.30 -9.72
CA MET A 68 -13.66 -10.24 -8.28
C MET A 68 -14.31 -8.99 -7.69
N GLU A 69 -14.93 -9.15 -6.53
CA GLU A 69 -15.39 -8.02 -5.73
C GLU A 69 -14.19 -7.30 -5.11
N TYR A 70 -14.23 -5.97 -5.08
CA TYR A 70 -13.15 -5.12 -4.55
C TYR A 70 -12.67 -5.56 -3.14
N GLU A 71 -13.59 -5.99 -2.27
CA GLU A 71 -13.29 -6.42 -0.90
C GLU A 71 -12.46 -7.72 -0.83
N ASN A 72 -12.46 -8.51 -1.92
CA ASN A 72 -11.78 -9.80 -2.00
C ASN A 72 -10.47 -9.74 -2.79
N LEU A 73 -10.03 -8.55 -3.22
CA LEU A 73 -8.83 -8.41 -4.02
C LEU A 73 -7.57 -8.85 -3.24
N PRO A 74 -6.62 -9.53 -3.92
CA PRO A 74 -5.34 -9.88 -3.34
C PRO A 74 -4.53 -8.61 -3.03
N LYS A 75 -3.53 -8.74 -2.16
CA LYS A 75 -2.51 -7.71 -1.97
C LYS A 75 -1.56 -7.71 -3.16
N ILE A 76 -1.12 -6.52 -3.57
CA ILE A 76 -0.17 -6.38 -4.68
C ILE A 76 1.22 -6.13 -4.12
N ILE A 77 2.19 -6.91 -4.56
CA ILE A 77 3.60 -6.76 -4.18
C ILE A 77 4.40 -6.57 -5.46
N GLU A 78 4.93 -5.36 -5.65
CA GLU A 78 5.81 -5.02 -6.77
C GLU A 78 7.24 -4.90 -6.23
N THR A 79 8.15 -5.76 -6.68
CA THR A 79 9.54 -5.78 -6.20
C THR A 79 10.52 -5.49 -7.33
N TYR A 80 11.38 -4.49 -7.16
CA TYR A 80 12.50 -4.21 -8.05
C TYR A 80 13.73 -5.00 -7.62
N THR A 81 14.26 -5.79 -8.55
CA THR A 81 15.31 -6.78 -8.29
C THR A 81 16.32 -6.83 -9.44
N ALA A 82 17.35 -7.68 -9.28
CA ALA A 82 18.22 -8.06 -10.36
C ALA A 82 18.87 -9.44 -10.17
N THR A 83 19.22 -10.11 -11.27
CA THR A 83 19.92 -11.41 -11.26
C THR A 83 21.31 -11.38 -10.61
N TRP A 84 21.93 -10.20 -10.49
CA TRP A 84 23.21 -10.01 -9.81
C TRP A 84 23.07 -9.56 -8.35
N CYS A 85 21.85 -9.27 -7.90
CA CYS A 85 21.57 -8.69 -6.60
C CYS A 85 21.51 -9.77 -5.50
N THR A 86 22.63 -10.03 -4.84
CA THR A 86 22.70 -10.96 -3.70
C THR A 86 21.82 -10.56 -2.52
N ASN A 87 21.65 -9.26 -2.27
CA ASN A 87 20.75 -8.77 -1.21
C ASN A 87 19.27 -8.99 -1.55
N CYS A 88 18.92 -9.08 -2.84
CA CYS A 88 17.54 -9.31 -3.27
C CYS A 88 17.07 -10.70 -2.85
N VAL A 89 17.93 -11.71 -2.91
CA VAL A 89 17.65 -13.06 -2.42
C VAL A 89 17.16 -13.07 -0.96
N ALA A 90 17.82 -12.29 -0.10
CA ALA A 90 17.43 -12.19 1.30
C ALA A 90 16.10 -11.45 1.49
N SER A 91 15.87 -10.39 0.71
CA SER A 91 14.65 -9.59 0.75
C SER A 91 13.43 -10.37 0.25
N GLU A 92 13.56 -11.02 -0.90
CA GLU A 92 12.54 -11.85 -1.53
C GLU A 92 12.24 -13.09 -0.68
N GLY A 93 13.27 -13.71 -0.09
CA GLY A 93 13.08 -14.82 0.85
C GLY A 93 12.28 -14.40 2.09
N ALA A 94 12.55 -13.22 2.65
CA ALA A 94 11.77 -12.69 3.77
C ALA A 94 10.32 -12.34 3.37
N MET A 95 10.11 -11.81 2.15
CA MET A 95 8.77 -11.58 1.62
C MET A 95 8.01 -12.89 1.45
N SER A 96 8.64 -13.92 0.88
CA SER A 96 8.03 -15.24 0.68
C SER A 96 7.56 -15.87 1.98
N GLU A 97 8.25 -15.64 3.10
CA GLU A 97 7.81 -16.10 4.43
C GLU A 97 6.68 -15.21 4.99
N ALA A 98 6.74 -13.90 4.77
CA ALA A 98 5.72 -12.97 5.27
C ALA A 98 4.36 -13.14 4.58
N VAL A 99 4.32 -13.62 3.33
CA VAL A 99 3.07 -13.73 2.55
C VAL A 99 2.30 -15.04 2.79
N GLU A 100 2.80 -15.98 3.58
CA GLU A 100 2.18 -17.31 3.75
C GLU A 100 0.70 -17.26 4.18
N ASP A 101 0.30 -16.24 4.95
CA ASP A 101 -1.05 -16.06 5.47
C ASP A 101 -1.91 -15.06 4.66
N PHE A 102 -1.40 -14.54 3.54
CA PHE A 102 -2.06 -13.52 2.73
C PHE A 102 -2.34 -14.01 1.30
N ASP A 103 -3.49 -13.59 0.74
CA ASP A 103 -3.71 -13.71 -0.70
C ASP A 103 -2.97 -12.59 -1.41
N VAL A 104 -1.94 -12.93 -2.19
CA VAL A 104 -1.01 -11.98 -2.77
C VAL A 104 -0.77 -12.25 -4.25
N VAL A 105 -0.54 -11.17 -4.98
CA VAL A 105 0.02 -11.19 -6.34
C VAL A 105 1.38 -10.51 -6.28
N GLN A 106 2.41 -11.27 -6.62
CA GLN A 106 3.80 -10.80 -6.68
C GLN A 106 4.18 -10.51 -8.13
N ILE A 107 4.91 -9.42 -8.33
CA ILE A 107 5.39 -8.96 -9.63
C ILE A 107 6.82 -8.46 -9.45
N LEU A 108 7.79 -9.15 -10.05
CA LEU A 108 9.20 -8.81 -9.93
C LEU A 108 9.65 -8.05 -11.18
N TYR A 109 10.00 -6.78 -10.96
CA TYR A 109 10.60 -5.88 -11.93
C TYR A 109 12.11 -6.14 -11.95
N HIS A 110 12.57 -6.74 -13.02
CA HIS A 110 13.99 -6.90 -13.24
C HIS A 110 14.58 -5.64 -13.86
N ARG A 111 15.78 -5.26 -13.39
CA ARG A 111 16.51 -4.12 -13.91
C ARG A 111 16.80 -4.29 -15.41
N HIS A 112 16.69 -3.20 -16.18
CA HIS A 112 16.88 -3.24 -17.64
C HIS A 112 17.64 -2.03 -18.20
N TRP A 113 17.37 -0.79 -17.76
CA TRP A 113 18.08 0.36 -18.32
C TRP A 113 19.53 0.41 -17.82
N TYR A 114 20.45 0.52 -18.79
CA TYR A 114 21.89 0.49 -18.54
C TYR A 114 22.33 -0.78 -17.80
N GLU A 115 21.68 -1.89 -18.10
CA GLU A 115 21.92 -3.22 -17.54
C GLU A 115 22.47 -4.16 -18.62
N ILE A 116 23.38 -5.06 -18.23
CA ILE A 116 24.01 -6.05 -19.12
C ILE A 116 24.01 -7.47 -18.55
N GLU A 117 23.81 -7.64 -17.24
CA GLU A 117 23.83 -8.92 -16.54
C GLU A 117 22.42 -9.49 -16.31
N ASP A 118 21.40 -8.63 -16.23
CA ASP A 118 20.01 -9.03 -16.08
C ASP A 118 19.26 -9.05 -17.43
N PRO A 119 18.75 -10.21 -17.89
CA PRO A 119 18.11 -10.32 -19.18
C PRO A 119 16.59 -10.11 -19.16
N PHE A 120 15.97 -10.00 -17.98
CA PHE A 120 14.54 -10.23 -17.84
C PHE A 120 13.66 -8.98 -17.99
N GLY A 121 14.18 -7.81 -17.59
CA GLY A 121 13.41 -6.58 -17.68
C GLY A 121 13.26 -6.07 -19.12
N SER A 122 12.36 -5.10 -19.30
CA SER A 122 12.17 -4.38 -20.56
C SER A 122 11.96 -2.88 -20.36
N ASN A 123 12.00 -2.10 -21.44
CA ASN A 123 11.76 -0.65 -21.37
C ASN A 123 10.43 -0.31 -20.70
N SER A 124 9.36 -1.03 -21.02
CA SER A 124 8.04 -0.72 -20.47
C SER A 124 7.98 -0.97 -18.95
N THR A 125 8.63 -2.04 -18.49
CA THR A 125 8.71 -2.36 -17.05
C THR A 125 9.51 -1.31 -16.27
N GLU A 126 10.64 -0.82 -16.82
CA GLU A 126 11.43 0.27 -16.23
C GLU A 126 10.67 1.59 -16.23
N GLU A 127 10.02 1.94 -17.35
CA GLU A 127 9.22 3.15 -17.48
C GLU A 127 8.12 3.19 -16.41
N ARG A 128 7.40 2.09 -16.22
CA ARG A 128 6.39 1.98 -15.17
C ARG A 128 7.00 2.15 -13.78
N TRP A 129 8.04 1.38 -13.45
CA TRP A 129 8.68 1.46 -12.12
C TRP A 129 9.15 2.87 -11.80
N VAL A 130 9.92 3.48 -12.70
CA VAL A 130 10.46 4.84 -12.51
C VAL A 130 9.33 5.86 -12.42
N SER A 131 8.28 5.74 -13.24
CA SER A 131 7.16 6.69 -13.21
C SER A 131 6.38 6.71 -11.90
N LEU A 132 6.36 5.59 -11.17
CA LEU A 132 5.56 5.43 -9.95
C LEU A 132 6.40 5.55 -8.68
N TYR A 133 7.56 4.91 -8.68
CA TYR A 133 8.37 4.65 -7.48
C TYR A 133 9.76 5.27 -7.56
N GLY A 134 10.17 5.76 -8.74
CA GLY A 134 11.52 6.29 -8.97
C GLY A 134 11.87 7.45 -8.03
N GLU A 135 11.01 8.47 -7.94
CA GLU A 135 11.27 9.64 -7.10
C GLU A 135 11.39 9.27 -5.61
N SER A 136 10.50 8.40 -5.09
CA SER A 136 10.56 7.96 -3.70
C SER A 136 11.82 7.14 -3.42
N SER A 137 12.17 6.19 -4.31
CA SER A 137 13.39 5.41 -4.19
C SER A 137 14.64 6.31 -4.21
N GLU A 138 14.67 7.34 -5.06
CA GLU A 138 15.76 8.31 -5.09
C GLU A 138 15.85 9.13 -3.79
N ASN A 139 14.72 9.58 -3.25
CA ASN A 139 14.68 10.32 -2.00
C ASN A 139 15.15 9.47 -0.80
N GLU A 140 14.80 8.19 -0.77
CA GLU A 140 15.13 7.29 0.35
C GLU A 140 16.57 6.78 0.30
N VAL A 141 17.06 6.36 -0.88
CA VAL A 141 18.35 5.68 -1.00
C VAL A 141 19.28 6.25 -2.08
N GLY A 142 18.90 7.34 -2.74
CA GLY A 142 19.73 8.07 -3.70
C GLY A 142 19.74 7.48 -5.11
N LEU A 143 18.86 6.52 -5.42
CA LEU A 143 18.73 5.90 -6.74
C LEU A 143 17.25 5.64 -7.06
N GLU A 144 16.78 6.02 -8.25
CA GLU A 144 15.40 5.76 -8.72
C GLU A 144 15.10 4.25 -8.84
N ARG A 145 16.15 3.45 -9.04
CA ARG A 145 16.10 2.03 -9.39
C ARG A 145 16.99 1.22 -8.46
N ALA A 146 16.72 1.34 -7.17
CA ALA A 146 17.47 0.64 -6.13
C ALA A 146 16.94 -0.79 -5.96
N ALA A 147 17.81 -1.79 -6.14
CA ALA A 147 17.50 -3.18 -5.85
C ALA A 147 18.16 -3.63 -4.52
N PRO A 148 17.46 -4.37 -3.65
CA PRO A 148 16.03 -4.67 -3.69
C PRO A 148 15.19 -3.47 -3.24
N THR A 149 14.01 -3.30 -3.83
CA THR A 149 12.94 -2.43 -3.30
C THR A 149 11.60 -3.12 -3.49
N SER A 150 10.82 -3.28 -2.42
CA SER A 150 9.48 -3.87 -2.48
C SER A 150 8.43 -2.82 -2.13
N VAL A 151 7.36 -2.78 -2.92
CA VAL A 151 6.23 -1.87 -2.72
C VAL A 151 4.96 -2.70 -2.55
N ILE A 152 4.27 -2.52 -1.42
CA ILE A 152 3.02 -3.21 -1.09
C ILE A 152 1.83 -2.28 -1.35
N ASP A 153 0.83 -2.79 -2.08
CA ASP A 153 -0.38 -2.09 -2.56
C ASP A 153 -0.10 -0.74 -3.23
N GLY A 154 1.07 -0.62 -3.87
CA GLY A 154 1.54 0.61 -4.51
C GLY A 154 1.78 1.80 -3.57
N ALA A 155 1.74 1.61 -2.25
CA ALA A 155 1.72 2.69 -1.26
C ALA A 155 2.87 2.62 -0.24
N ARG A 156 3.33 1.42 0.11
CA ARG A 156 4.26 1.18 1.22
C ARG A 156 5.57 0.60 0.69
N MET A 157 6.62 1.41 0.67
CA MET A 157 7.92 1.08 0.11
C MET A 157 8.90 0.62 1.20
N HIS A 158 9.57 -0.49 0.94
CA HIS A 158 10.68 -1.02 1.73
C HIS A 158 11.91 -1.12 0.82
N THR A 159 13.00 -0.45 1.19
CA THR A 159 14.24 -0.44 0.41
C THR A 159 15.33 -1.24 1.11
N GLY A 160 16.10 -1.99 0.32
CA GLY A 160 17.19 -2.83 0.83
C GLY A 160 16.71 -4.08 1.57
N SER A 161 17.67 -4.80 2.15
CA SER A 161 17.45 -6.06 2.89
C SER A 161 17.69 -5.93 4.39
N THR A 162 17.80 -4.70 4.90
CA THR A 162 17.99 -4.41 6.32
C THR A 162 16.64 -4.03 6.93
N PRO A 163 16.20 -4.67 8.01
CA PRO A 163 14.94 -4.29 8.66
C PRO A 163 14.99 -2.88 9.22
N THR A 164 13.86 -2.19 9.16
CA THR A 164 13.60 -0.95 9.90
C THR A 164 13.14 -1.27 11.32
N GLY A 165 12.33 -2.32 11.47
CA GLY A 165 11.84 -2.82 12.75
C GLY A 165 12.66 -3.95 13.33
N GLU A 166 11.99 -4.97 13.90
CA GLU A 166 12.66 -6.10 14.55
C GLU A 166 13.26 -7.09 13.54
N SER A 167 12.58 -7.30 12.41
CA SER A 167 12.99 -8.21 11.34
C SER A 167 12.33 -7.82 10.02
N LEU A 168 12.91 -8.24 8.89
CA LEU A 168 12.37 -7.87 7.58
C LEU A 168 11.00 -8.53 7.35
N ILE A 169 10.83 -9.77 7.85
CA ILE A 169 9.56 -10.51 7.84
C ILE A 169 8.49 -9.74 8.61
N SER A 170 8.80 -9.25 9.82
CA SER A 170 7.83 -8.48 10.62
C SER A 170 7.46 -7.13 9.98
N ASP A 171 8.42 -6.50 9.28
CA ASP A 171 8.16 -5.23 8.60
C ASP A 171 7.20 -5.44 7.41
N TYR A 172 7.39 -6.52 6.66
CA TYR A 172 6.48 -6.91 5.58
C TYR A 172 5.11 -7.36 6.09
N ASP A 173 5.04 -8.21 7.12
CA ASP A 173 3.78 -8.65 7.73
C ASP A 173 2.94 -7.45 8.20
N LEU A 174 3.59 -6.49 8.89
CA LEU A 174 2.90 -5.27 9.31
C LEU A 174 2.36 -4.49 8.11
N SER A 175 3.15 -4.34 7.05
CA SER A 175 2.73 -3.64 5.83
C SER A 175 1.61 -4.36 5.06
N LEU A 176 1.62 -5.69 5.01
CA LEU A 176 0.56 -6.51 4.42
C LEU A 176 -0.75 -6.40 5.21
N SER A 177 -0.66 -6.34 6.54
CA SER A 177 -1.82 -6.24 7.44
C SER A 177 -2.61 -4.94 7.32
N VAL A 178 -2.00 -3.86 6.81
CA VAL A 178 -2.68 -2.57 6.57
C VAL A 178 -3.74 -2.70 5.48
N GLY A 179 -3.43 -3.46 4.43
CA GLY A 179 -4.28 -3.60 3.24
C GLY A 179 -4.35 -2.34 2.38
N ASN A 180 -5.32 -2.34 1.47
CA ASN A 180 -5.46 -1.30 0.46
C ASN A 180 -6.06 -0.02 1.05
N LEU A 181 -5.53 1.13 0.64
CA LEU A 181 -5.96 2.45 1.12
C LEU A 181 -6.86 3.20 0.11
N ALA A 182 -7.25 2.57 -1.00
CA ALA A 182 -8.10 3.21 -2.00
C ALA A 182 -9.49 3.51 -1.44
N TRP A 183 -10.10 4.57 -1.96
CA TRP A 183 -11.39 5.09 -1.49
C TRP A 183 -12.59 4.35 -2.10
N PHE A 184 -12.49 3.03 -2.21
CA PHE A 184 -13.58 2.16 -2.64
C PHE A 184 -14.05 1.27 -1.49
N MET A 185 -15.34 0.94 -1.50
CA MET A 185 -15.98 0.09 -0.49
C MET A 185 -16.63 -1.16 -1.08
N GLY A 186 -16.51 -1.38 -2.38
CA GLY A 186 -17.13 -2.51 -3.06
C GLY A 186 -17.19 -2.32 -4.56
N GLY A 187 -17.85 -3.26 -5.23
CA GLY A 187 -17.99 -3.27 -6.69
C GLY A 187 -17.13 -4.34 -7.34
N GLU A 188 -17.62 -4.83 -8.48
CA GLU A 188 -16.98 -5.90 -9.22
C GLU A 188 -16.01 -5.34 -10.26
N ILE A 189 -14.83 -5.96 -10.33
CA ILE A 189 -13.84 -5.79 -11.39
C ILE A 189 -13.89 -7.03 -12.26
N GLN A 190 -13.90 -6.85 -13.58
CA GLN A 190 -13.91 -7.92 -14.56
C GLN A 190 -12.68 -7.83 -15.45
N PHE A 191 -12.04 -8.96 -15.73
CA PHE A 191 -10.90 -9.07 -16.63
C PHE A 191 -11.01 -10.33 -17.46
N SER A 192 -10.76 -10.22 -18.77
CA SER A 192 -10.90 -11.34 -19.70
C SER A 192 -9.91 -11.25 -20.85
N VAL A 193 -9.62 -12.40 -21.44
CA VAL A 193 -8.88 -12.54 -22.69
C VAL A 193 -9.70 -13.39 -23.66
N ASN A 194 -9.80 -12.93 -24.90
CA ASN A 194 -10.38 -13.69 -26.01
C ASN A 194 -9.31 -13.92 -27.08
N VAL A 195 -9.14 -15.17 -27.50
CA VAL A 195 -8.11 -15.59 -28.44
C VAL A 195 -8.77 -16.07 -29.73
N ILE A 196 -8.54 -15.34 -30.83
CA ILE A 196 -9.05 -15.70 -32.15
C ILE A 196 -7.89 -15.78 -33.13
N ALA A 197 -7.64 -16.99 -33.66
CA ALA A 197 -6.57 -17.24 -34.62
C ALA A 197 -5.21 -16.67 -34.16
N ASP A 198 -4.83 -17.01 -32.93
CA ASP A 198 -3.60 -16.58 -32.25
C ASP A 198 -3.50 -15.07 -31.97
N VAL A 199 -4.61 -14.34 -32.06
CA VAL A 199 -4.70 -12.92 -31.69
C VAL A 199 -5.43 -12.78 -30.36
N SER A 200 -4.72 -12.26 -29.35
CA SER A 200 -5.25 -12.04 -27.99
C SER A 200 -5.87 -10.66 -27.85
N THR A 201 -7.12 -10.61 -27.40
CA THR A 201 -7.83 -9.37 -27.08
C THR A 201 -8.23 -9.39 -25.61
N PHE A 202 -7.62 -8.49 -24.84
CA PHE A 202 -7.88 -8.31 -23.42
C PHE A 202 -9.02 -7.31 -23.24
N SER A 203 -9.96 -7.59 -22.34
CA SER A 203 -11.05 -6.68 -21.98
C SER A 203 -11.17 -6.56 -20.46
N TRP A 204 -11.37 -5.35 -19.97
CA TRP A 204 -11.51 -5.06 -18.56
C TRP A 204 -12.69 -4.13 -18.30
N SER A 205 -13.26 -4.22 -17.10
CA SER A 205 -14.26 -3.27 -16.62
C SER A 205 -14.17 -3.11 -15.10
N PHE A 206 -14.11 -1.88 -14.63
CA PHE A 206 -14.21 -1.52 -13.21
C PHE A 206 -15.13 -0.31 -12.98
N ASP A 207 -16.07 -0.08 -13.91
CA ASP A 207 -17.08 1.00 -13.81
C ASP A 207 -18.01 0.84 -12.60
N ASN A 208 -18.11 -0.37 -12.05
CA ASN A 208 -19.02 -0.72 -10.96
C ASN A 208 -18.41 -0.47 -9.57
N LEU A 209 -17.20 0.07 -9.48
CA LEU A 209 -16.57 0.39 -8.19
C LEU A 209 -17.41 1.43 -7.43
N ALA A 210 -17.69 1.12 -6.16
CA ALA A 210 -18.44 1.96 -5.26
C ALA A 210 -17.46 2.75 -4.37
N PHE A 211 -17.54 4.08 -4.42
CA PHE A 211 -16.71 4.93 -3.58
C PHE A 211 -17.13 4.86 -2.10
N ALA A 212 -16.17 4.95 -1.19
CA ALA A 212 -16.37 4.94 0.26
C ALA A 212 -16.89 6.28 0.83
N CYS A 213 -17.54 7.11 0.02
CA CYS A 213 -18.02 8.45 0.34
C CYS A 213 -19.43 8.68 -0.20
N ALA A 214 -20.23 9.47 0.53
CA ALA A 214 -21.65 9.65 0.23
C ALA A 214 -21.93 10.82 -0.75
N ASP A 215 -21.30 11.98 -0.53
CA ASP A 215 -21.61 13.21 -1.28
C ASP A 215 -20.37 13.94 -1.81
N GLU A 216 -19.36 14.17 -0.96
CA GLU A 216 -18.12 14.91 -1.32
C GLU A 216 -16.95 13.94 -1.47
N CYS A 217 -17.00 13.10 -2.51
CA CYS A 217 -15.88 12.25 -2.86
C CYS A 217 -14.72 13.09 -3.42
N PRO A 218 -13.48 12.86 -2.95
CA PRO A 218 -12.32 13.51 -3.54
C PRO A 218 -12.21 13.10 -5.02
N THR A 219 -11.73 14.01 -5.87
CA THR A 219 -11.42 13.65 -7.26
C THR A 219 -10.32 12.60 -7.24
N GLN A 220 -10.60 11.43 -7.80
CA GLN A 220 -9.67 10.33 -7.88
C GLN A 220 -9.38 10.05 -9.35
N LYS A 221 -8.09 9.93 -9.66
CA LYS A 221 -7.63 9.46 -10.95
C LYS A 221 -7.28 7.98 -10.82
N THR A 222 -7.78 7.18 -11.76
CA THR A 222 -7.49 5.76 -11.86
C THR A 222 -6.79 5.47 -13.18
N THR A 223 -5.79 4.60 -13.18
CA THR A 223 -5.07 4.18 -14.38
C THR A 223 -4.89 2.67 -14.35
N ALA A 224 -5.43 1.99 -15.35
CA ALA A 224 -5.34 0.55 -15.44
C ALA A 224 -4.07 0.12 -16.19
N TRP A 225 -3.56 -1.05 -15.85
CA TRP A 225 -2.35 -1.62 -16.42
C TRP A 225 -2.51 -3.12 -16.66
N LEU A 226 -2.07 -3.56 -17.84
CA LEU A 226 -1.91 -4.96 -18.18
C LEU A 226 -0.45 -5.34 -17.96
N MET A 227 -0.23 -6.34 -17.11
CA MET A 227 1.10 -6.83 -16.74
C MET A 227 1.27 -8.26 -17.23
N PHE A 228 2.35 -8.55 -17.94
CA PHE A 228 2.69 -9.90 -18.39
C PHE A 228 3.78 -10.49 -17.51
N VAL A 229 3.41 -11.49 -16.71
CA VAL A 229 4.26 -12.05 -15.66
C VAL A 229 4.45 -13.54 -15.91
N GLU A 230 5.69 -13.96 -16.06
CA GLU A 230 6.11 -15.37 -16.14
C GLU A 230 6.23 -15.94 -14.72
N ASP A 231 5.71 -17.15 -14.48
CA ASP A 231 5.73 -17.76 -13.15
C ASP A 231 7.15 -18.16 -12.72
N SER A 232 7.94 -18.75 -13.63
CA SER A 232 9.30 -19.24 -13.38
C SER A 232 10.19 -19.02 -14.60
N ALA A 233 11.39 -18.47 -14.40
CA ALA A 233 12.39 -18.31 -15.44
C ALA A 233 13.76 -18.84 -14.96
N ASN A 234 14.30 -19.85 -15.64
CA ASN A 234 15.58 -20.45 -15.32
C ASN A 234 16.76 -19.71 -15.99
N PHE A 235 17.63 -19.15 -15.15
CA PHE A 235 18.83 -18.43 -15.55
C PHE A 235 20.00 -18.71 -14.58
N GLU A 236 20.75 -19.78 -14.86
CA GLU A 236 21.92 -20.21 -14.08
C GLU A 236 23.11 -19.22 -14.14
N ASP A 237 23.12 -18.31 -15.13
CA ASP A 237 24.19 -17.31 -15.29
C ASP A 237 24.05 -16.13 -14.30
N GLY A 238 22.98 -16.07 -13.52
CA GLY A 238 22.75 -15.03 -12.51
C GLY A 238 23.75 -15.11 -11.35
N SER A 239 24.43 -14.00 -11.04
CA SER A 239 25.51 -13.99 -10.03
C SER A 239 25.01 -14.01 -8.58
N ASN A 240 23.69 -13.94 -8.35
CA ASN A 240 23.07 -14.08 -7.03
C ASN A 240 22.84 -15.55 -6.60
N GLY A 241 22.92 -16.51 -7.53
CA GLY A 241 22.80 -17.96 -7.26
C GLY A 241 21.39 -18.50 -7.02
N LEU A 242 20.33 -17.82 -7.47
CA LEU A 242 18.95 -18.33 -7.40
C LEU A 242 18.67 -19.43 -8.43
N ASP A 243 19.27 -19.32 -9.61
CA ASP A 243 19.02 -20.13 -10.82
C ASP A 243 17.58 -20.06 -11.37
N ASP A 244 16.55 -20.03 -10.52
CA ASP A 244 15.14 -19.94 -10.88
C ASP A 244 14.53 -18.65 -10.31
N TYR A 245 14.04 -17.79 -11.20
CA TYR A 245 13.47 -16.48 -10.86
C TYR A 245 11.96 -16.54 -11.01
N ARG A 246 11.25 -16.08 -9.98
CA ARG A 246 9.78 -16.22 -9.91
C ARG A 246 9.09 -14.91 -10.24
N HIS A 247 7.89 -15.00 -10.82
CA HIS A 247 7.02 -13.85 -11.04
C HIS A 247 7.68 -12.73 -11.86
N VAL A 248 8.44 -13.11 -12.88
CA VAL A 248 9.24 -12.19 -13.70
C VAL A 248 8.32 -11.37 -14.61
N LEU A 249 8.34 -10.04 -14.45
CA LEU A 249 7.58 -9.15 -15.31
C LEU A 249 8.32 -8.90 -16.63
N HIS A 250 7.68 -9.25 -17.76
CA HIS A 250 8.23 -9.05 -19.10
C HIS A 250 7.82 -7.72 -19.71
N GLU A 251 6.55 -7.36 -19.55
CA GLU A 251 5.97 -6.19 -20.21
C GLU A 251 4.82 -5.62 -19.37
N SER A 252 4.73 -4.29 -19.34
CA SER A 252 3.63 -3.55 -18.73
C SER A 252 3.03 -2.56 -19.72
N ILE A 253 1.72 -2.60 -19.90
CA ILE A 253 1.00 -1.76 -20.87
C ILE A 253 -0.04 -0.93 -20.12
N MET A 254 0.05 0.40 -20.27
CA MET A 254 -0.97 1.31 -19.74
C MET A 254 -2.26 1.16 -20.56
N LEU A 255 -3.39 1.05 -19.86
CA LEU A 255 -4.70 0.80 -20.44
C LEU A 255 -5.55 2.07 -20.38
N GLU A 256 -6.22 2.36 -21.50
CA GLU A 256 -7.07 3.54 -21.64
C GLU A 256 -8.51 3.25 -21.23
N GLY A 257 -9.02 4.01 -20.26
CA GLY A 257 -10.40 3.94 -19.79
C GLY A 257 -10.67 2.81 -18.79
N SER A 258 -11.83 2.92 -18.13
CA SER A 258 -12.26 2.00 -17.08
C SER A 258 -13.04 0.78 -17.57
N ASN A 259 -13.46 0.81 -18.84
CA ASN A 259 -14.20 -0.25 -19.49
C ASN A 259 -13.90 -0.22 -20.99
N SER A 260 -12.98 -1.08 -21.40
CA SER A 260 -12.41 -1.07 -22.73
C SER A 260 -11.77 -2.40 -23.07
N SER A 261 -11.20 -2.49 -24.26
CA SER A 261 -10.42 -3.63 -24.71
C SER A 261 -9.17 -3.20 -25.46
N LEU A 262 -8.16 -4.08 -25.45
CA LEU A 262 -6.88 -3.93 -26.13
C LEU A 262 -6.51 -5.24 -26.82
N THR A 263 -6.21 -5.17 -28.11
CA THR A 263 -5.56 -6.26 -28.83
C THR A 263 -4.06 -6.02 -28.81
N THR A 264 -3.31 -6.98 -28.28
CA THR A 264 -1.84 -6.93 -28.19
C THR A 264 -1.27 -8.33 -28.28
N ASP A 265 -0.02 -8.42 -28.71
CA ASP A 265 0.74 -9.67 -28.67
C ASP A 265 1.10 -9.98 -27.21
N VAL A 266 1.12 -11.28 -26.88
CA VAL A 266 1.60 -11.76 -25.59
C VAL A 266 3.12 -11.96 -25.71
N PRO A 267 3.94 -11.39 -24.81
CA PRO A 267 5.38 -11.58 -24.85
C PRO A 267 5.74 -13.06 -24.69
N VAL A 268 6.87 -13.44 -25.27
CA VAL A 268 7.38 -14.82 -25.17
C VAL A 268 8.02 -14.97 -23.80
N ALA A 269 7.61 -16.01 -23.06
CA ALA A 269 8.23 -16.40 -21.81
C ALA A 269 9.73 -16.70 -22.00
N TRP A 270 10.54 -16.51 -20.96
CA TRP A 270 11.95 -16.82 -21.00
C TRP A 270 12.19 -18.31 -21.28
N ASP A 271 11.46 -19.15 -20.55
CA ASP A 271 11.34 -20.56 -20.81
C ASP A 271 9.91 -21.05 -20.56
N GLY A 272 9.67 -22.35 -20.71
CA GLY A 272 8.34 -22.91 -20.43
C GLY A 272 7.19 -22.33 -21.27
N ASP A 273 5.99 -22.43 -20.68
CA ASP A 273 4.72 -21.89 -21.18
C ASP A 273 3.84 -21.56 -19.97
N ASP A 274 4.26 -20.57 -19.20
CA ASP A 274 3.75 -20.20 -17.88
C ASP A 274 3.55 -18.69 -17.73
N MET A 275 3.27 -18.01 -18.85
CA MET A 275 2.91 -16.59 -18.87
C MET A 275 1.51 -16.35 -18.29
N THR A 276 1.39 -15.30 -17.50
CA THR A 276 0.13 -14.81 -16.97
C THR A 276 -0.10 -13.35 -17.33
N ALA A 277 -1.37 -12.97 -17.50
CA ALA A 277 -1.77 -11.57 -17.60
C ALA A 277 -2.40 -11.14 -16.28
N ILE A 278 -1.98 -9.99 -15.76
CA ILE A 278 -2.47 -9.43 -14.51
C ILE A 278 -3.01 -8.03 -14.76
N LEU A 279 -4.24 -7.76 -14.32
CA LEU A 279 -4.84 -6.43 -14.34
C LEU A 279 -4.55 -5.71 -13.02
N LEU A 280 -3.82 -4.59 -13.10
CA LEU A 280 -3.64 -3.66 -11.99
C LEU A 280 -4.40 -2.36 -12.25
N ILE A 281 -4.83 -1.70 -11.18
CA ILE A 281 -5.46 -0.38 -11.22
C ILE A 281 -4.74 0.49 -10.20
N ASP A 282 -3.99 1.45 -10.71
CA ASP A 282 -3.40 2.52 -9.92
C ASP A 282 -4.48 3.54 -9.58
N TRP A 283 -4.37 4.11 -8.39
CA TRP A 283 -5.22 5.22 -7.96
C TRP A 283 -4.40 6.32 -7.32
N GLU A 284 -4.87 7.54 -7.48
CA GLU A 284 -4.37 8.71 -6.77
C GLU A 284 -5.51 9.69 -6.53
N ILE A 285 -5.48 10.35 -5.38
CA ILE A 285 -6.39 11.44 -5.07
C ILE A 285 -5.73 12.74 -5.51
N GLU A 286 -6.38 13.44 -6.43
CA GLU A 286 -5.89 14.74 -6.88
C GLU A 286 -5.89 15.69 -5.68
N SER A 287 -4.70 16.18 -5.32
CA SER A 287 -4.58 17.19 -4.27
C SER A 287 -5.27 18.47 -4.76
N SER A 288 -6.34 18.89 -4.08
CA SER A 288 -6.78 20.28 -4.22
C SER A 288 -5.70 21.16 -3.63
N GLU A 289 -5.02 21.98 -4.43
CA GLU A 289 -4.21 23.06 -3.86
C GLU A 289 -5.12 24.01 -3.07
N SER A 290 -5.26 23.79 -1.76
CA SER A 290 -5.49 24.78 -0.71
C SER A 290 -6.04 24.13 0.56
N GLY A 291 -5.26 24.16 1.63
CA GLY A 291 -5.75 23.94 2.99
C GLY A 291 -4.67 23.36 3.88
N PHE A 292 -4.08 24.22 4.71
CA PHE A 292 -3.27 23.81 5.85
C PHE A 292 -4.08 22.77 6.67
N GLU A 293 -3.71 21.49 6.58
CA GLU A 293 -4.26 20.46 7.48
C GLU A 293 -3.65 20.69 8.86
N LEU A 294 -4.36 21.45 9.69
CA LEU A 294 -4.06 21.50 11.11
C LEU A 294 -4.51 20.18 11.74
N PRO A 295 -3.68 19.51 12.56
CA PRO A 295 -4.08 18.29 13.25
C PRO A 295 -5.30 18.55 14.13
N GLY A 296 -6.42 17.92 13.76
CA GLY A 296 -7.79 18.19 14.23
C GLY A 296 -8.09 17.85 15.70
N VAL A 297 -7.10 17.70 16.56
CA VAL A 297 -7.31 17.26 17.96
C VAL A 297 -7.03 18.38 18.99
N GLY A 298 -6.45 19.52 18.58
CA GLY A 298 -6.12 20.60 19.51
C GLY A 298 -7.23 21.61 19.83
N ILE A 299 -8.15 21.88 18.91
CA ILE A 299 -9.02 23.08 19.04
C ILE A 299 -10.25 22.80 19.91
N ALA A 300 -10.82 21.59 19.84
CA ALA A 300 -11.98 21.19 20.65
C ALA A 300 -11.63 21.03 22.15
N THR A 301 -10.40 20.62 22.45
CA THR A 301 -9.88 20.50 23.83
C THR A 301 -9.52 21.87 24.42
N PHE A 302 -9.02 22.81 23.62
CA PHE A 302 -8.79 24.20 24.07
C PHE A 302 -10.08 24.98 24.32
N LEU A 303 -11.12 24.81 23.49
CA LEU A 303 -12.41 25.49 23.67
C LEU A 303 -13.18 24.98 24.90
N SER A 304 -13.10 23.68 25.20
CA SER A 304 -13.75 23.09 26.38
C SER A 304 -13.11 23.54 27.71
N LEU A 305 -11.79 23.80 27.72
CA LEU A 305 -11.10 24.38 28.87
C LEU A 305 -11.49 25.85 29.14
N LEU A 306 -11.79 26.64 28.10
CA LEU A 306 -12.20 28.04 28.25
C LEU A 306 -13.62 28.21 28.81
N VAL A 307 -14.53 27.25 28.55
CA VAL A 307 -15.89 27.25 29.10
C VAL A 307 -15.94 26.81 30.58
N ALA A 308 -14.90 26.14 31.08
CA ALA A 308 -14.82 25.72 32.48
C ALA A 308 -14.38 26.83 33.46
N VAL A 309 -13.80 27.94 32.96
CA VAL A 309 -13.24 29.01 33.81
C VAL A 309 -14.30 29.93 34.48
N PRO A 310 -15.53 30.15 33.97
CA PRO A 310 -16.49 30.99 34.68
C PRO A 310 -17.22 30.30 35.85
N LEU A 311 -17.28 28.97 35.91
CA LEU A 311 -18.09 28.29 36.95
C LEU A 311 -17.43 28.20 38.33
N ALA A 312 -16.11 28.43 38.43
CA ALA A 312 -15.40 28.40 39.71
C ALA A 312 -15.53 29.71 40.51
N ARG A 313 -16.07 30.80 39.92
CA ARG A 313 -16.13 32.12 40.57
C ARG A 313 -17.50 32.48 41.15
N ALA A 314 -18.55 31.67 40.92
CA ALA A 314 -19.92 31.96 41.35
C ALA A 314 -20.35 31.30 42.69
N ILE A 315 -19.47 30.59 43.41
CA ILE A 315 -19.80 29.93 44.70
C ILE A 315 -18.96 30.52 45.84
N ARG A 316 -18.70 31.84 45.79
CA ARG A 316 -18.01 32.55 46.87
C ARG A 316 -18.65 33.89 47.22
N GLU A 317 -19.97 33.97 47.12
CA GLU A 317 -20.79 34.96 47.83
C GLU A 317 -22.06 34.26 48.30
N ASP A 318 -21.97 33.72 49.53
CA ASP A 318 -23.01 33.62 50.57
C ASP A 318 -22.42 32.94 51.83
#